data_AF-A0A961F1H4-F1
#
_entry.id   AF-A0A961F1H4-F1
#
_cell.length_a   1.000
_cell.length_b   1.000
_cell.length_c   1.000
_cell.angle_alpha   90.00
_cell.angle_beta   90.00
_cell.angle_gamma   90.00
#
_symmetry.space_group_name_H-M   'P 1'
#
loop_
_entity.id
_entity.type
_entity.pdbx_description
1 polymer ?
#
loop_
_entity_poly.entity_id
_entity_poly.type
_entity_poly.pdbx_seq_one_letter_code
_entity_poly.pdbx_strand_id
1 'polypeptide(L)'
;NLINDILDFSKLRNHDIRLQLKAIDLYPIVDVVLAVSRPLIARRPIELINAVPDDLPPVRADENRLQQILHNLIGNAVKFTEQGRIAVRA
;
A
#
# COMPACT_ATOMS: atom_id res chain seq x y z
N ASN A 1 -6.95 -8.15 8.31
CA ASN A 1 -7.92 -9.05 8.99
C ASN A 1 -7.08 -9.85 9.95
N LEU A 2 -7.25 -9.68 11.27
CA LEU A 2 -6.26 -10.02 12.31
C LEU A 2 -5.66 -11.44 12.19
N ILE A 3 -6.46 -12.41 11.72
CA ILE A 3 -6.05 -13.79 11.47
C ILE A 3 -4.95 -13.89 10.39
N ASN A 4 -5.08 -13.14 9.29
CA ASN A 4 -4.09 -13.12 8.22
C ASN A 4 -2.77 -12.52 8.70
N ASP A 5 -2.84 -11.50 9.56
CA ASP A 5 -1.66 -10.83 10.10
C ASP A 5 -0.88 -11.76 11.06
N ILE A 6 -1.59 -12.58 11.86
CA ILE A 6 -0.99 -13.61 12.73
C ILE A 6 -0.38 -14.76 11.91
N LEU A 7 -1.06 -15.21 10.86
CA LEU A 7 -0.55 -16.27 9.97
C LEU A 7 0.69 -15.81 9.19
N ASP A 8 0.68 -14.58 8.66
CA ASP A 8 1.84 -13.99 7.99
C ASP A 8 3.02 -13.82 8.95
N PHE A 9 2.77 -13.39 10.19
CA PHE A 9 3.81 -13.29 11.22
C PHE A 9 4.45 -14.65 11.56
N SER A 10 3.63 -15.71 11.66
CA SER A 10 4.11 -17.08 11.88
C SER A 10 5.02 -17.57 10.74
N LYS A 11 4.61 -17.33 9.48
CA LYS A 11 5.41 -17.69 8.29
C LYS A 11 6.72 -16.90 8.20
N LEU A 12 6.71 -15.61 8.57
CA LEU A 12 7.91 -14.77 8.66
C LEU A 12 8.93 -15.34 9.65
N ARG A 13 8.47 -15.72 10.85
CA ARG A 13 9.32 -16.33 11.89
C ARG A 13 9.97 -17.65 11.45
N ASN A 14 9.29 -18.39 10.58
CA ASN A 14 9.77 -19.68 10.08
C ASN A 14 10.59 -19.56 8.78
N HIS A 15 10.88 -18.35 8.28
CA HIS A 15 11.52 -18.12 6.97
C HIS A 15 10.74 -18.70 5.77
N ASP A 16 9.45 -18.99 5.94
CA ASP A 16 8.61 -19.63 4.92
C ASP A 16 8.06 -18.65 3.87
N ILE A 17 8.32 -17.34 4.02
CA ILE A 17 7.87 -16.35 3.05
C ILE A 17 8.80 -16.36 1.84
N ARG A 18 8.33 -16.99 0.76
CA ARG A 18 8.93 -16.87 -0.57
C ARG A 18 8.29 -15.69 -1.31
N LEU A 19 9.11 -14.68 -1.62
CA LEU A 19 8.68 -13.53 -2.42
C LEU A 19 8.61 -13.93 -3.90
N GLN A 20 7.53 -13.54 -4.56
CA GLN A 20 7.37 -13.68 -6.01
C GLN A 20 7.81 -12.37 -6.69
N LEU A 21 9.14 -12.18 -6.77
CA LEU A 21 9.71 -10.97 -7.34
C LEU A 21 9.51 -10.92 -8.87
N LYS A 22 8.96 -9.81 -9.35
CA LYS A 22 8.85 -9.48 -10.78
C LYS A 22 9.12 -7.99 -10.99
N ALA A 23 9.32 -7.59 -12.24
CA ALA A 23 9.35 -6.17 -12.61
C ALA A 23 7.91 -5.63 -12.55
N ILE A 24 7.69 -4.60 -11.74
CA ILE A 24 6.37 -3.99 -11.56
C ILE A 24 6.44 -2.49 -11.80
N ASP A 25 5.37 -1.96 -12.41
CA ASP A 25 5.14 -0.53 -12.50
C ASP A 25 4.46 -0.06 -11.21
N LEU A 26 5.10 0.89 -10.52
CA LEU A 26 4.66 1.35 -9.20
C LEU A 26 3.47 2.30 -9.28
N TYR A 27 3.39 3.11 -10.34
CA TYR A 27 2.32 4.09 -10.52
C TYR A 27 0.91 3.46 -10.47
N PRO A 28 0.58 2.45 -11.30
CA PRO A 28 -0.75 1.86 -11.31
C PRO A 28 -1.06 1.10 -10.02
N ILE A 29 -0.05 0.53 -9.37
CA ILE A 29 -0.23 -0.16 -8.07
C ILE A 29 -0.66 0.83 -7.00
N VAL A 30 0.04 1.97 -6.90
CA VAL A 30 -0.30 3.03 -5.94
C VAL A 30 -1.68 3.62 -6.25
N ASP A 31 -2.01 3.81 -7.54
CA ASP A 31 -3.31 4.35 -7.93
C ASP A 31 -4.47 3.43 -7.53
N VAL A 32 -4.33 2.11 -7.76
CA VAL A 32 -5.30 1.09 -7.33
C VAL A 32 -5.49 1.13 -5.81
N VAL A 33 -4.38 1.17 -5.05
CA VAL A 33 -4.44 1.17 -3.58
C VAL A 33 -5.13 2.44 -3.07
N LEU A 34 -4.82 3.61 -3.65
CA LEU A 34 -5.48 4.87 -3.27
C LEU A 34 -6.96 4.86 -3.64
N ALA A 35 -7.33 4.34 -4.82
CA ALA A 35 -8.72 4.19 -5.23
C ALA A 35 -9.54 3.34 -4.25
N VAL A 36 -9.00 2.19 -3.81
CA VAL A 36 -9.62 1.32 -2.79
C VAL A 36 -9.68 2.01 -1.42
N SER A 37 -8.78 2.95 -1.14
CA SER A 37 -8.71 3.68 0.13
C SER A 37 -9.61 4.92 0.15
N ARG A 38 -10.08 5.43 -0.99
CA ARG A 38 -10.98 6.61 -1.08
C ARG A 38 -12.24 6.50 -0.19
N PRO A 39 -12.92 5.36 -0.09
CA PRO A 39 -14.08 5.24 0.82
C PRO A 39 -13.71 5.44 2.30
N LEU A 40 -12.47 5.16 2.72
CA LEU A 40 -12.03 5.23 4.12
C LEU A 40 -11.88 6.67 4.64
N ILE A 41 -11.68 7.64 3.75
CA ILE A 41 -11.66 9.07 4.13
C ILE A 41 -13.09 9.65 4.26
N ALA A 42 -14.10 8.99 3.71
CA ALA A 42 -15.51 9.38 3.75
C ALA A 42 -15.72 10.87 3.39
N ARG A 43 -16.24 11.68 4.31
CA ARG A 43 -16.44 13.14 4.14
C ARG A 43 -15.34 13.98 4.81
N ARG A 44 -14.27 13.37 5.32
CA ARG A 44 -13.18 14.12 5.95
C ARG A 44 -12.44 14.92 4.88
N PRO A 45 -11.96 16.14 5.20
CA PRO A 45 -11.23 17.00 4.26
C PRO A 45 -9.79 16.49 4.07
N ILE A 46 -9.67 15.30 3.50
CA ILE A 46 -8.41 14.59 3.25
C ILE A 46 -8.27 14.35 1.76
N GLU A 47 -7.14 14.76 1.20
CA GLU A 47 -6.77 14.50 -0.19
C GLU A 47 -5.83 13.28 -0.26
N LEU A 48 -6.17 12.30 -1.10
CA LEU A 48 -5.30 11.16 -1.42
C LEU A 48 -4.55 11.44 -2.72
N ILE A 49 -3.23 11.44 -2.69
CA ILE A 49 -2.38 11.86 -3.81
C ILE A 49 -1.43 10.72 -4.21
N ASN A 50 -1.52 10.30 -5.47
CA ASN A 50 -0.47 9.54 -6.12
C ASN A 50 0.57 10.53 -6.66
N ALA A 51 1.75 10.57 -6.04
CA ALA A 51 2.87 11.39 -6.48
C ALA A 51 4.08 10.52 -6.87
N VAL A 52 3.83 9.27 -7.25
CA VAL A 52 4.80 8.44 -7.96
C VAL A 52 4.90 8.96 -9.40
N PRO A 53 6.11 9.14 -9.97
CA PRO A 53 6.26 9.47 -11.38
C PRO A 53 5.71 8.35 -12.27
N ASP A 54 4.98 8.69 -13.33
CA ASP A 54 4.46 7.74 -14.31
C ASP A 54 5.54 7.21 -15.27
N ASP A 55 6.71 7.85 -15.29
CA ASP A 55 7.91 7.44 -16.01
C ASP A 55 8.93 6.67 -15.14
N LEU A 56 8.56 6.32 -13.90
CA LEU A 56 9.44 5.57 -13.01
C LEU A 56 9.76 4.19 -13.61
N PRO A 57 11.06 3.81 -13.73
CA PRO A 57 11.42 2.49 -14.21
C PRO A 57 10.82 1.38 -13.34
N PRO A 58 10.45 0.22 -13.93
CA PRO A 58 9.90 -0.89 -13.18
C PRO A 58 10.81 -1.33 -12.02
N VAL A 59 10.22 -1.53 -10.85
CA VAL A 59 10.95 -1.97 -9.65
C VAL A 59 10.84 -3.49 -9.48
N ARG A 60 11.86 -4.12 -8.90
CA ARG A 60 11.86 -5.57 -8.66
C ARG A 60 11.22 -5.88 -7.31
N ALA A 61 9.94 -6.27 -7.31
CA ALA A 61 9.17 -6.49 -6.09
C ALA A 61 8.08 -7.56 -6.25
N ASP A 62 7.52 -8.00 -5.13
CA ASP A 62 6.31 -8.82 -5.07
C ASP A 62 5.10 -7.90 -4.98
N GLU A 63 4.28 -7.89 -6.03
CA GLU A 63 3.14 -6.99 -6.15
C GLU A 63 2.12 -7.15 -5.02
N ASN A 64 1.79 -8.39 -4.65
CA ASN A 64 0.77 -8.67 -3.63
C ASN A 64 1.24 -8.19 -2.27
N ARG A 65 2.52 -8.44 -1.95
CA ARG A 65 3.12 -7.99 -0.69
C ARG A 65 3.25 -6.46 -0.66
N LEU A 66 3.58 -5.84 -1.78
CA LEU A 66 3.64 -4.38 -1.87
C LEU A 66 2.26 -3.74 -1.66
N GLN A 67 1.22 -4.24 -2.32
CA GLN A 67 -0.15 -3.76 -2.11
C GLN A 67 -0.57 -3.91 -0.64
N GLN A 68 -0.28 -5.07 -0.01
CA GLN A 68 -0.57 -5.29 1.41
C GLN A 68 0.11 -4.26 2.31
N ILE A 69 1.40 -3.97 2.06
CA ILE A 69 2.15 -2.94 2.80
C ILE A 69 1.49 -1.57 2.60
N LEU A 70 1.19 -1.18 1.36
CA LEU A 70 0.58 0.10 1.05
C LEU A 70 -0.80 0.27 1.70
N HIS A 71 -1.65 -0.77 1.67
CA HIS A 71 -2.95 -0.75 2.35
C HIS A 71 -2.80 -0.53 3.87
N ASN A 72 -1.83 -1.16 4.51
CA ASN A 72 -1.58 -0.98 5.94
C ASN A 72 -1.10 0.45 6.25
N LEU A 73 -0.16 0.97 5.45
CA LEU A 73 0.37 2.32 5.65
C LEU A 73 -0.70 3.39 5.38
N ILE A 74 -1.44 3.28 4.28
CA ILE A 74 -2.49 4.23 3.92
C ILE A 74 -3.66 4.13 4.90
N GLY A 75 -4.05 2.93 5.31
CA GLY A 75 -5.07 2.73 6.35
C GLY A 75 -4.68 3.43 7.66
N ASN A 76 -3.41 3.32 8.07
CA ASN A 76 -2.89 4.05 9.23
C ASN A 76 -2.88 5.57 9.00
N ALA A 77 -2.41 6.04 7.84
CA ALA A 77 -2.41 7.46 7.52
C ALA A 77 -3.84 8.06 7.55
N VAL A 78 -4.81 7.34 6.98
CA VAL A 78 -6.23 7.70 7.00
C VAL A 78 -6.79 7.68 8.42
N LYS A 79 -6.35 6.76 9.29
CA LYS A 79 -6.79 6.71 10.70
C LYS A 79 -6.31 7.91 11.51
N PHE A 80 -5.09 8.37 11.29
CA PHE A 80 -4.44 9.41 12.11
C PHE A 80 -4.43 10.82 11.49
N THR A 81 -4.97 10.97 10.27
CA THR A 81 -5.14 12.28 9.63
C THR A 81 -6.60 12.71 9.75
N GLU A 82 -6.84 13.86 10.38
CA GLU A 82 -8.19 14.44 10.48
C GLU A 82 -8.51 15.34 9.29
N GLN A 83 -7.51 16.09 8.81
CA GLN A 83 -7.59 17.00 7.68
C GLN A 83 -6.22 17.13 6.99
N GLY A 84 -6.20 17.43 5.68
CA GLY A 84 -4.98 17.70 4.93
C GLY A 84 -4.77 16.71 3.77
N ARG A 85 -3.55 16.16 3.65
CA ARG A 85 -3.14 15.36 2.50
C ARG A 85 -2.38 14.11 2.93
N ILE A 86 -2.63 13.01 2.22
CA ILE A 86 -1.84 11.78 2.30
C ILE A 86 -1.28 11.53 0.90
N ALA A 87 0.05 11.51 0.77
CA ALA A 87 0.72 11.37 -0.51
C ALA A 87 1.69 10.18 -0.49
N VAL A 88 1.70 9.40 -1.57
CA VAL A 88 2.69 8.35 -1.83
C VAL A 88 3.68 8.86 -2.88
N ARG A 89 4.98 8.72 -2.62
CA ARG A 89 6.09 9.22 -3.47
C ARG A 89 7.19 8.16 -3.59
N ALA A 90 7.93 8.17 -4.70
CA ALA A 90 9.06 7.29 -4.99
C ALA A 90 10.38 8.07 -5.04
#